data_AF-A0A699SYM9-F1
#
_entry.id   AF-A0A699SYM9-F1
#
_cell.length_a   1.000
_cell.length_b   1.000
_cell.length_c   1.000
_cell.angle_alpha   90.00
_cell.angle_beta   90.00
_cell.angle_gamma   90.00
#
_symmetry.space_group_name_H-M   'P 1'
#
loop_
_entity.id
_entity.type
_entity.pdbx_description
1 polymer ?
#
loop_
_entity_poly.entity_id
_entity_poly.type
_entity_poly.pdbx_seq_one_letter_code
_entity_poly.pdbx_strand_id
1 'polypeptide(L)' 'SDKIEKYIGGLPDMIHGSVVASKPKMMQEAIENVTELMDKKIRTFAERETASKRKFGNTSRNT' A
#
# COMPACT_ATOMS: atom_id res chain seq x y z
N SER A 1 1.49 25.31 3.90
CA SER A 1 1.64 24.12 3.03
C SER A 1 2.91 23.34 3.33
N ASP A 2 3.98 24.00 3.80
CA ASP A 2 5.30 23.40 4.06
C ASP A 2 5.30 22.15 4.93
N LYS A 3 4.40 22.03 5.92
CA LYS A 3 4.27 20.82 6.75
C LYS A 3 3.81 19.60 5.94
N ILE A 4 2.89 19.79 5.00
CA ILE A 4 2.37 18.72 4.15
C ILE A 4 3.46 18.31 3.15
N GLU A 5 4.16 19.29 2.55
CA GLU A 5 5.26 19.00 1.63
C GLU A 5 6.43 18.30 2.32
N LYS A 6 6.81 18.69 3.55
CA LYS A 6 7.81 17.96 4.34
C LYS A 6 7.38 16.54 4.69
N TYR A 7 6.09 16.35 4.97
CA TYR A 7 5.54 15.02 5.26
C TYR A 7 5.59 14.15 4.00
N ILE A 8 5.12 14.66 2.87
CA ILE A 8 5.15 13.97 1.58
C ILE A 8 6.57 13.64 1.16
N GLY A 9 7.51 14.60 1.24
CA GLY A 9 8.91 14.40 0.86
C GLY A 9 9.66 13.38 1.73
N GLY A 10 9.13 13.00 2.90
CA GLY A 10 9.67 11.93 3.74
C GLY A 10 9.07 10.54 3.46
N LEU A 11 8.11 10.42 2.53
CA LEU A 11 7.45 9.16 2.24
C LEU A 11 8.27 8.28 1.28
N PRO A 12 8.22 6.95 1.44
CA PRO A 12 8.76 6.01 0.45
C PRO A 12 8.18 6.22 -0.96
N ASP A 13 9.01 6.06 -1.98
CA ASP A 13 8.63 6.25 -3.40
C ASP A 13 7.39 5.46 -3.82
N MET A 14 7.20 4.27 -3.23
CA MET A 14 6.05 3.39 -3.47
C MET A 14 4.69 4.03 -3.15
N ILE A 15 4.67 5.01 -2.27
CA ILE A 15 3.43 5.70 -1.85
C ILE A 15 3.47 7.20 -2.15
N HIS A 16 4.67 7.77 -2.32
CA HIS A 16 4.89 9.17 -2.65
C HIS A 16 4.05 9.63 -3.86
N GLY A 17 4.13 8.90 -4.98
CA GLY A 17 3.43 9.27 -6.21
C GLY A 17 1.91 9.33 -6.06
N SER A 18 1.31 8.38 -5.32
CA SER A 18 -0.14 8.35 -5.09
C SER A 18 -0.59 9.46 -4.15
N VAL A 19 0.17 9.75 -3.09
CA VAL A 19 -0.17 10.82 -2.14
C VAL A 19 -0.07 12.19 -2.81
N VAL A 20 0.97 12.43 -3.62
CA VAL A 20 1.11 13.67 -4.41
C VAL A 20 -0.06 13.84 -5.39
N ALA A 21 -0.47 12.77 -6.06
CA ALA A 21 -1.59 12.80 -7.00
C ALA A 21 -2.91 13.18 -6.33
N SER A 22 -3.13 12.75 -5.08
CA SER A 22 -4.34 13.09 -4.32
C SER A 22 -4.38 14.54 -3.84
N LYS A 23 -3.27 15.30 -3.94
CA LYS A 23 -3.16 16.72 -3.55
C LYS A 23 -3.86 17.04 -2.20
N PRO A 24 -3.41 16.43 -1.09
CA PRO A 24 -4.05 16.61 0.20
C PRO A 24 -4.01 18.09 0.62
N LYS A 25 -5.16 18.61 1.04
CA LYS A 25 -5.33 19.98 1.54
C LYS A 25 -4.95 20.08 3.01
N MET A 26 -5.08 18.98 3.75
CA MET A 26 -4.78 18.90 5.18
C MET A 26 -3.84 17.74 5.51
N MET A 27 -3.16 17.84 6.64
CA MET A 27 -2.25 16.80 7.12
C MET A 27 -2.99 15.49 7.43
N GLN A 28 -4.24 15.57 7.90
CA GLN A 28 -5.10 14.41 8.12
C GLN A 28 -5.35 13.63 6.82
N GLU A 29 -5.66 14.31 5.72
CA GLU A 29 -5.91 13.69 4.41
C GLU A 29 -4.65 13.01 3.84
N ALA A 30 -3.47 13.59 4.10
CA ALA A 30 -2.21 12.94 3.72
C ALA A 30 -1.98 11.64 4.51
N ILE A 31 -2.29 11.64 5.81
CA ILE A 31 -2.17 10.47 6.69
C ILE A 31 -3.21 9.39 6.31
N GLU A 32 -4.45 9.79 6.04
CA GLU A 32 -5.51 8.89 5.57
C GLU A 32 -5.15 8.25 4.24
N ASN A 33 -4.68 9.03 3.25
CA ASN A 33 -4.22 8.49 1.97
C ASN A 33 -3.08 7.48 2.12
N VAL A 34 -2.08 7.77 2.97
CA VAL A 34 -0.98 6.84 3.24
C VAL A 34 -1.50 5.55 3.85
N THR A 35 -2.38 5.66 4.85
CA THR A 35 -2.91 4.51 5.60
C THR A 35 -3.82 3.65 4.71
N GLU A 36 -4.71 4.27 3.95
CA GLU A 36 -5.59 3.58 3.00
C GLU A 36 -4.77 2.85 1.93
N LEU A 37 -3.71 3.48 1.41
CA LEU A 37 -2.84 2.87 0.42
C LEU A 37 -2.06 1.66 0.97
N MET A 38 -1.61 1.75 2.23
CA MET A 38 -0.99 0.60 2.91
C MET A 38 -1.99 -0.52 3.16
N ASP A 39 -3.19 -0.20 3.65
CA ASP A 39 -4.24 -1.18 3.94
C ASP A 39 -4.66 -1.94 2.68
N LYS A 40 -4.82 -1.23 1.56
CA LYS A 40 -5.11 -1.82 0.25
C LYS A 40 -4.00 -2.77 -0.20
N LYS A 41 -2.72 -2.40 -0.04
CA LYS A 41 -1.58 -3.25 -0.39
C LYS A 41 -1.50 -4.50 0.50
N ILE A 42 -1.76 -4.37 1.80
CA ILE A 42 -1.79 -5.49 2.75
C ILE A 42 -2.90 -6.46 2.38
N ARG A 43 -4.10 -5.95 2.08
CA ARG A 43 -5.24 -6.78 1.65
C ARG A 43 -4.93 -7.56 0.37
N THR A 44 -4.38 -6.89 -0.65
CA THR A 44 -3.94 -7.56 -1.89
C THR A 44 -2.85 -8.61 -1.63
N PHE A 45 -1.93 -8.36 -0.70
CA PHE A 45 -0.89 -9.32 -0.34
C PHE A 45 -1.47 -10.55 0.37
N ALA A 46 -2.42 -10.36 1.30
CA ALA A 46 -3.12 -11.44 1.98
C ALA A 46 -3.93 -12.32 0.99
N GLU A 47 -4.61 -11.70 0.02
CA GLU A 47 -5.31 -12.41 -1.06
C GLU A 47 -4.34 -13.22 -1.95
N ARG A 48 -3.18 -12.63 -2.30
CA ARG A 48 -2.15 -13.35 -3.08
C ARG A 48 -1.50 -14.48 -2.30
N GLU A 49 -1.22 -14.29 -1.02
CA GLU A 49 -0.65 -15.33 -0.15
C GLU A 49 -1.59 -16.53 -0.02
N THR A 50 -2.88 -16.27 0.21
CA THR A 50 -3.90 -17.33 0.30
C THR A 50 -4.10 -18.06 -1.04
N ALA A 51 -4.09 -17.34 -2.15
CA ALA A 51 -4.14 -17.93 -3.48
C ALA A 51 -2.87 -18.75 -3.81
N SER A 52 -1.69 -18.25 -3.44
CA SER A 52 -0.40 -18.90 -3.66
C SER A 52 -0.28 -20.18 -2.83
N LYS A 53 -0.67 -20.16 -1.55
CA LYS A 53 -0.68 -21.36 -0.69
C LYS A 53 -1.62 -22.45 -1.20
N ARG A 54 -2.78 -22.10 -1.78
CA ARG A 54 -3.65 -23.08 -2.47
C ARG A 54 -2.98 -23.70 -3.70
N LYS A 55 -2.17 -22.93 -4.44
CA LYS A 55 -1.38 -23.44 -5.59
C LYS A 55 -0.11 -24.20 -5.21
N PHE A 56 0.39 -24.06 -3.99
CA PHE A 56 1.52 -24.85 -3.52
C PHE A 56 1.06 -26.25 -3.05
N GLY A 57 -0.07 -26.33 -2.35
CA GLY A 57 -0.60 -27.59 -1.82
C GLY A 57 -1.00 -28.63 -2.88
N ASN A 58 -1.39 -28.21 -4.09
CA ASN A 58 -1.78 -29.11 -5.17
C ASN A 58 -0.60 -29.53 -6.10
N THR A 59 0.59 -28.97 -5.91
CA THR A 59 1.80 -29.38 -6.67
C THR A 59 2.60 -30.47 -5.93
N SER A 60 2.34 -30.70 -4.63
CA SER A 60 3.07 -31.70 -3.82
C SER A 60 2.63 -33.17 -4.01
N ARG A 61 1.76 -33.48 -4.98
CA ARG A 61 1.25 -34.85 -5.19
C ARG A 61 1.35 -35.27 -6.66
N ASN A 62 2.57 -35.57 -7.12
CA ASN A 62 2.80 -36.40 -8.30
C ASN A 62 4.06 -37.28 -8.17
N THR A 63 4.06 -38.15 -7.17
CA THR A 63 4.68 -39.49 -7.23
C THR A 63 3.85 -40.44 -6.39
#